data_AF-A0A972TJZ1-F1
#
_entry.id   AF-A0A972TJZ1-F1
#
_cell.length_a   1.000
_cell.length_b   1.000
_cell.length_c   1.000
_cell.angle_alpha   90.00
_cell.angle_beta   90.00
_cell.angle_gamma   90.00
#
_symmetry.space_group_name_H-M   'P 1'
#
loop_
_entity.id
_entity.type
_entity.pdbx_description
1 polymer ?
#
loop_
_entity_poly.entity_id
_entity_poly.type
_entity_poly.pdbx_seq_one_letter_code
_entity_poly.pdbx_strand_id
1 'polypeptide(L)' 'MALTDLSIKEFLVKTASNSPVPGGGSIAALSAAVAASLSEMVARLTIGKDGYDAFEEDMK' A
#
# COMPACT_ATOMS: atom_id res chain seq x y z
N MET A 1 5.45 6.12 18.98
CA MET A 1 5.46 5.09 17.93
C MET A 1 4.45 5.51 16.87
N ALA A 2 4.88 5.67 15.63
CA ALA A 2 4.00 6.04 14.52
C ALA A 2 3.11 4.85 14.14
N LEU A 3 1.98 5.09 13.47
CA LEU A 3 1.10 4.01 12.99
C LEU A 3 1.80 3.09 11.99
N THR A 4 2.79 3.62 11.27
CA THR A 4 3.63 2.90 10.30
C THR A 4 4.64 1.95 10.95
N ASP A 5 4.92 2.13 12.24
CA ASP A 5 5.86 1.28 12.97
C ASP A 5 5.17 0.01 13.54
N LEU A 6 3.84 -0.05 13.47
CA LEU A 6 3.05 -1.17 13.95
C LEU A 6 3.05 -2.31 12.92
N SER A 7 3.06 -3.55 13.39
CA SER A 7 2.65 -4.66 12.54
C SER A 7 1.19 -4.51 12.10
N ILE A 8 0.83 -5.10 10.97
CA ILE A 8 -0.57 -5.12 10.49
C ILE A 8 -1.51 -5.65 11.56
N LYS A 9 -1.09 -6.68 12.30
CA LYS A 9 -1.88 -7.26 13.40
C LYS A 9 -2.14 -6.23 14.52
N GLU A 10 -1.11 -5.53 14.97
CA GLU A 10 -1.24 -4.51 16.02
C GLU A 10 -2.10 -3.33 15.57
N PHE A 11 -1.93 -2.88 14.34
CA PHE A 11 -2.74 -1.82 13.76
C PHE A 11 -4.23 -2.21 13.71
N LEU A 12 -4.56 -3.43 13.28
CA LEU A 12 -5.93 -3.93 13.23
C LEU A 12 -6.55 -4.10 14.62
N VAL A 13 -5.81 -4.66 15.57
CA VAL A 13 -6.26 -4.77 16.97
C VAL A 13 -6.55 -3.40 17.56
N LYS A 14 -5.68 -2.41 17.31
CA LYS A 14 -5.87 -1.05 17.80
C LYS A 14 -7.06 -0.35 17.14
N THR A 15 -7.28 -0.58 15.85
CA THR A 15 -8.47 -0.09 15.12
C THR A 15 -9.77 -0.61 15.71
N ALA A 16 -9.80 -1.88 16.10
CA ALA A 16 -10.99 -2.52 16.69
C ALA A 16 -11.18 -2.19 18.18
N SER A 17 -10.30 -1.39 18.78
CA SER A 17 -10.35 -1.02 20.19
C SER A 17 -11.25 0.19 20.45
N ASN A 18 -11.46 0.53 21.73
CA ASN A 18 -12.14 1.77 22.12
C ASN A 18 -11.27 3.03 21.96
N SER A 19 -10.08 2.93 21.35
CA SER A 19 -9.20 4.07 21.09
C SER A 19 -9.71 4.90 19.91
N PRO A 20 -9.69 6.25 19.99
CA PRO A 20 -10.07 7.10 18.87
C PRO A 20 -9.07 7.07 17.69
N VAL A 21 -7.88 6.47 17.86
CA VAL A 21 -6.83 6.37 16.84
C VAL A 21 -6.26 4.93 16.82
N PRO A 22 -6.12 4.30 15.64
CA PRO A 22 -6.30 4.83 14.29
C PRO A 22 -7.78 5.06 13.91
N GLY A 23 -8.06 6.23 13.34
CA GLY A 23 -9.39 6.60 12.86
C GLY A 23 -9.60 6.26 11.38
N GLY A 24 -10.78 6.57 10.85
CA GLY A 24 -11.15 6.24 9.46
C GLY A 24 -10.18 6.75 8.40
N GLY A 25 -9.58 7.94 8.61
CA GLY A 25 -8.56 8.49 7.70
C GLY A 25 -7.27 7.65 7.66
N SER A 26 -6.83 7.12 8.81
CA SER A 26 -5.65 6.24 8.87
C SER A 26 -5.91 4.89 8.19
N ILE A 27 -7.15 4.39 8.28
CA ILE A 27 -7.57 3.18 7.57
C ILE A 27 -7.57 3.42 6.06
N ALA A 28 -8.19 4.51 5.61
CA ALA A 28 -8.21 4.89 4.20
C ALA A 28 -6.78 5.05 3.65
N ALA A 29 -5.86 5.65 4.41
CA ALA A 29 -4.47 5.78 4.03
C ALA A 29 -3.77 4.42 3.89
N LEU A 30 -3.97 3.49 4.82
CA LEU A 30 -3.41 2.14 4.72
C LEU A 30 -3.98 1.39 3.51
N SER A 31 -5.30 1.47 3.26
CA SER A 31 -5.93 0.88 2.09
C SER A 31 -5.36 1.43 0.78
N ALA A 32 -5.16 2.75 0.69
CA ALA A 32 -4.55 3.39 -0.47
C ALA A 32 -3.09 2.95 -0.66
N ALA A 33 -2.31 2.83 0.42
CA ALA A 33 -0.93 2.36 0.34
C ALA A 33 -0.83 0.91 -0.17
N VAL A 34 -1.72 0.02 0.30
CA VAL A 34 -1.78 -1.36 -0.20
C VAL A 34 -2.15 -1.39 -1.67
N ALA A 35 -3.16 -0.61 -2.09
CA ALA A 35 -3.54 -0.50 -3.50
C ALA A 35 -2.38 0.01 -4.37
N ALA A 36 -1.69 1.07 -3.94
CA ALA A 36 -0.54 1.62 -4.65
C ALA A 36 0.61 0.61 -4.77
N SER A 37 0.89 -0.14 -3.71
CA SER A 37 1.94 -1.17 -3.73
C SER A 37 1.65 -2.30 -4.74
N LEU A 38 0.37 -2.66 -4.93
CA LEU A 38 -0.03 -3.61 -5.96
C LEU A 38 0.16 -3.03 -7.37
N SER A 39 -0.23 -1.77 -7.58
CA SER A 39 0.03 -1.07 -8.86
C SER A 39 1.51 -1.01 -9.19
N GLU A 40 2.34 -0.68 -8.19
CA GLU A 40 3.81 -0.65 -8.34
C GLU A 40 4.37 -2.04 -8.67
N MET A 41 3.87 -3.10 -8.02
CA MET A 41 4.27 -4.47 -8.33
C MET A 41 3.99 -4.81 -9.80
N VAL A 42 2.81 -4.44 -10.31
CA VAL A 42 2.44 -4.69 -11.71
C VAL A 42 3.35 -3.91 -12.66
N ALA A 43 3.62 -2.63 -12.39
CA ALA A 43 4.55 -1.82 -13.19
C ALA A 43 5.95 -2.46 -13.23
N ARG A 44 6.46 -2.91 -12.07
CA ARG A 44 7.75 -3.61 -11.97
C ARG A 44 7.80 -4.94 -12.72
N LEU A 45 6.68 -5.65 -12.84
CA LEU A 45 6.59 -6.89 -13.63
C LEU A 45 6.48 -6.62 -15.14
N THR A 46 6.14 -5.39 -15.54
CA THR A 46 6.04 -4.96 -16.93
C THR A 46 7.38 -4.45 -17.45
N ILE A 47 8.14 -3.71 -16.65
CA ILE A 47 9.47 -3.23 -17.03
C ILE A 47 10.41 -4.41 -17.33
N GLY A 48 11.12 -4.37 -18.45
CA GLY A 48 12.02 -5.44 -18.89
C GLY A 48 11.33 -6.73 -19.34
N LYS A 49 10.01 -6.73 -19.51
CA LYS A 49 9.26 -7.89 -20.02
C LYS A 49 9.19 -7.86 -21.55
N ASP A 50 9.67 -8.93 -22.18
CA ASP A 50 9.61 -9.12 -23.63
C ASP A 50 8.20 -8.83 -24.18
N GLY A 51 8.14 -7.97 -25.21
CA GLY A 51 6.88 -7.58 -25.85
C GLY A 51 6.15 -6.42 -25.18
N TYR A 52 6.69 -5.85 -24.10
CA TYR A 52 6.18 -4.65 -23.42
C TYR A 52 7.13 -3.45 -23.53
N ASP A 53 8.16 -3.53 -24.38
CA ASP A 53 9.19 -2.50 -24.55
C ASP A 53 8.59 -1.12 -24.86
N ALA A 54 7.50 -1.08 -25.63
CA ALA A 54 6.80 0.15 -26.00
C ALA A 54 6.14 0.87 -24.81
N PHE A 55 5.97 0.20 -23.67
CA PHE A 55 5.30 0.73 -22.48
C PHE A 55 6.27 0.99 -21.32
N GLU A 56 7.58 0.75 -21.48
CA GLU A 56 8.54 0.91 -20.38
C GLU A 56 8.57 2.33 -19.81
N GLU A 57 8.55 3.35 -20.66
CA GLU A 57 8.60 4.75 -20.22
C GLU A 57 7.34 5.15 -19.43
N ASP A 58 6.18 4.57 -19.74
CA ASP A 58 4.93 4.83 -19.02
C ASP A 58 4.88 4.12 -17.65
N MET A 59 5.74 3.13 -17.43
CA MET A 59 5.76 2.30 -16.21
C MET A 59 6.85 2.72 -15.21
N LYS A 60 7.78 3.61 -15.60
CA LYS A 60 8.84 4.16 -14.75
C LYS A 60 8.35 5.35 -13.91
#